data_AF-A0A1F6FT88-F1
#
_entry.id   AF-A0A1F6FT88-F1
#
_cell.length_a   1.000
_cell.length_b   1.000
_cell.length_c   1.000
_cell.angle_alpha   90.00
_cell.angle_beta   90.00
_cell.angle_gamma   90.00
#
_symmetry.space_group_name_H-M   'P 1'
#
loop_
_entity.id
_entity.type
_entity.pdbx_description
1 polymer ?
#
loop_
_entity_poly.entity_id
_entity_poly.type
_entity_poly.pdbx_seq_one_letter_code
_entity_poly.pdbx_strand_id
1 'polypeptide(L)'
;MNNKSIILVVVLFVAIVLGMFVFAYLKKSELVVPPTNNLATTPTDTDAYDVTQIDGKHYYIDGVHTVVGEIALPTPCDLLVSTSSITAEPDRISLNFDVINNSESCATVVTNARFSVSAVAPRYIPFVATFMGVPVALNFTEAEPGELPEEFEVYIKG
;
A
#
# COMPACT_ATOMS: atom_id res chain seq x y z
N MET A 1 7.26 7.13 -54.18
CA MET A 1 6.59 6.16 -53.29
C MET A 1 5.16 5.99 -53.80
N ASN A 2 4.78 4.80 -54.25
CA ASN A 2 3.47 4.61 -54.90
C ASN A 2 2.36 4.74 -53.84
N ASN A 3 1.22 5.32 -54.23
CA ASN A 3 0.03 5.43 -53.38
C ASN A 3 -0.34 4.09 -52.71
N LYS A 4 -0.18 2.96 -53.42
CA LYS A 4 -0.38 1.61 -52.88
C LYS A 4 0.59 1.25 -51.75
N SER A 5 1.84 1.69 -51.83
CA SER A 5 2.84 1.46 -50.76
C SER A 5 2.56 2.31 -49.53
N ILE A 6 2.07 3.55 -49.72
CA ILE A 6 1.69 4.44 -48.61
C ILE A 6 0.48 3.87 -47.87
N ILE A 7 -0.54 3.41 -48.61
CA ILE A 7 -1.75 2.79 -48.02
C ILE A 7 -1.38 1.55 -47.21
N LEU A 8 -0.48 0.70 -47.71
CA LEU A 8 -0.07 -0.52 -47.01
C LEU A 8 0.63 -0.21 -45.67
N VAL A 9 1.52 0.79 -45.65
CA VAL A 9 2.21 1.22 -44.42
C VAL A 9 1.24 1.81 -43.40
N VAL A 10 0.27 2.62 -43.85
CA VAL A 10 -0.74 3.21 -42.95
C VAL A 10 -1.65 2.13 -42.35
N VAL A 11 -2.09 1.16 -43.16
CA VAL A 11 -2.92 0.04 -42.68
C VAL A 11 -2.16 -0.82 -41.66
N LEU A 12 -0.88 -1.08 -41.92
CA LEU A 12 -0.02 -1.83 -40.99
C LEU A 12 0.15 -1.08 -39.65
N PHE A 13 0.36 0.23 -39.69
CA PHE A 13 0.53 1.04 -38.50
C PHE A 13 -0.75 1.07 -37.64
N VAL A 14 -1.92 1.22 -38.27
CA VAL A 14 -3.21 1.16 -37.58
C VAL A 14 -3.45 -0.21 -36.96
N ALA A 15 -3.10 -1.29 -37.65
CA ALA A 15 -3.22 -2.65 -37.11
C ALA A 15 -2.33 -2.87 -35.87
N ILE A 16 -1.11 -2.32 -35.87
CA ILE A 16 -0.19 -2.40 -34.72
C ILE A 16 -0.74 -1.62 -33.52
N VAL A 17 -1.23 -0.40 -33.74
CA VAL A 17 -1.80 0.44 -32.67
C VAL A 17 -3.03 -0.22 -32.05
N LEU A 18 -3.93 -0.76 -32.87
CA LEU A 18 -5.10 -1.50 -32.39
C LEU A 18 -4.68 -2.79 -31.65
N GLY A 19 -3.68 -3.50 -32.16
CA GLY A 19 -3.13 -4.70 -31.50
C GLY A 19 -2.54 -4.40 -30.12
N MET A 20 -1.76 -3.33 -29.97
CA MET A 20 -1.21 -2.91 -28.67
C MET A 20 -2.31 -2.47 -27.70
N PHE A 21 -3.35 -1.77 -28.19
CA PHE A 21 -4.46 -1.34 -27.34
C PHE A 21 -5.29 -2.53 -26.83
N VAL A 22 -5.59 -3.50 -27.70
CA VAL A 22 -6.28 -4.74 -27.31
C VAL A 22 -5.43 -5.56 -26.34
N PHE A 23 -4.12 -5.69 -26.58
CA PHE A 23 -3.21 -6.41 -25.69
C PHE A 23 -3.14 -5.76 -24.30
N ALA A 24 -3.04 -4.43 -24.22
CA ALA A 24 -3.05 -3.71 -22.95
C ALA A 24 -4.38 -3.87 -22.20
N TYR A 25 -5.50 -3.89 -22.92
CA TYR A 25 -6.83 -4.09 -22.32
C TYR A 25 -7.01 -5.52 -21.79
N LEU A 26 -6.53 -6.53 -22.52
CA LEU A 26 -6.55 -7.93 -22.07
C LEU A 26 -5.61 -8.17 -20.88
N LYS A 27 -4.42 -7.54 -20.86
CA LYS A 27 -3.49 -7.61 -19.72
C LYS A 27 -4.04 -6.97 -18.44
N LYS A 28 -4.92 -5.96 -18.54
CA LYS A 28 -5.60 -5.39 -17.37
C LYS A 28 -6.50 -6.42 -16.65
N SER A 29 -6.99 -7.43 -17.37
CA SER A 29 -7.84 -8.49 -16.84
C SER A 29 -7.08 -9.58 -16.08
N GLU A 30 -5.74 -9.55 -16.06
CA GLU A 30 -4.89 -10.50 -15.32
C GLU A 30 -4.41 -9.97 -13.95
N LEU A 31 -4.89 -8.81 -13.49
CA LEU A 31 -4.72 -8.36 -12.10
C LEU A 31 -5.86 -8.84 -11.18
N VAL A 32 -6.47 -9.99 -11.51
CA VAL A 32 -7.11 -10.81 -10.47
C VAL A 32 -6.00 -11.65 -9.87
N VAL A 33 -5.44 -11.16 -8.76
CA VAL A 33 -4.59 -11.95 -7.89
C VAL A 33 -5.37 -13.24 -7.56
N PRO A 34 -4.92 -14.43 -8.01
CA PRO A 34 -5.56 -15.66 -7.61
C PRO A 34 -5.44 -15.76 -6.08
N PRO A 35 -6.46 -16.25 -5.35
CA PRO A 35 -6.32 -16.52 -3.94
C PRO A 35 -5.22 -17.57 -3.80
N THR A 36 -4.05 -17.16 -3.33
CA THR A 36 -3.00 -18.08 -2.92
C THR A 36 -3.57 -18.94 -1.80
N ASN A 37 -3.72 -20.23 -2.11
CA ASN A 37 -4.01 -21.28 -1.15
C ASN A 37 -3.12 -21.10 0.09
N ASN A 38 -3.77 -20.98 1.24
CA ASN A 38 -3.33 -21.48 2.54
C ASN A 38 -1.81 -21.45 2.78
N LEU A 39 -1.25 -20.26 2.97
CA LEU A 39 -0.34 -20.13 4.11
C LEU A 39 -1.24 -20.27 5.33
N ALA A 40 -0.99 -21.29 6.15
CA ALA A 40 -1.59 -21.34 7.46
C ALA A 40 -1.14 -20.06 8.18
N THR A 41 -2.01 -19.05 8.22
CA THR A 41 -1.95 -18.00 9.21
C THR A 41 -2.12 -18.72 10.53
N THR A 42 -1.00 -19.10 11.16
CA THR A 42 -1.02 -19.30 12.60
C THR A 42 -1.59 -17.99 13.14
N PRO A 43 -2.74 -18.00 13.83
CA PRO A 43 -3.26 -16.78 14.43
C PRO A 43 -2.17 -16.29 15.38
N THR A 44 -1.44 -15.26 14.95
CA THR A 44 -0.48 -14.62 15.82
C THR A 44 -1.31 -14.00 16.93
N ASP A 45 -1.00 -14.39 18.16
CA ASP A 45 -1.68 -13.92 19.35
C ASP A 45 -1.65 -12.39 19.34
N THR A 46 -2.82 -11.76 19.15
CA THR A 46 -2.91 -10.30 19.00
C THR A 46 -2.39 -9.57 20.25
N ASP A 47 -2.37 -10.28 21.38
CA ASP A 47 -1.85 -9.81 22.67
C ASP A 47 -0.31 -9.68 22.69
N ALA A 48 0.42 -10.22 21.71
CA ALA A 48 1.89 -10.23 21.70
C ALA A 48 2.53 -8.89 21.30
N TYR A 49 1.78 -7.99 20.65
CA TYR A 49 2.33 -6.77 20.06
C TYR A 49 2.02 -5.49 20.84
N ASP A 50 0.97 -5.49 21.70
CA ASP A 50 0.51 -4.34 22.50
C ASP A 50 0.43 -3.00 21.72
N VAL A 51 0.09 -3.08 20.42
CA VAL A 51 -0.05 -1.90 19.56
C VAL A 51 -1.45 -1.33 19.74
N THR A 52 -1.55 -0.22 20.47
CA THR A 52 -2.82 0.49 20.71
C THR A 52 -2.95 1.80 19.93
N GLN A 53 -1.82 2.34 19.45
CA GLN A 53 -1.73 3.57 18.67
C GLN A 53 -0.67 3.41 17.57
N ILE A 54 -0.95 3.97 16.39
CA ILE A 54 -0.01 4.07 15.28
C ILE A 54 0.26 5.54 15.00
N ASP A 55 1.53 5.91 15.12
CA ASP A 55 2.03 7.23 14.77
C ASP A 55 2.47 7.27 13.31
N GLY A 56 2.29 8.42 12.65
CA GLY A 56 2.73 8.58 11.28
C GLY A 56 2.69 10.02 10.81
N LYS A 57 3.23 10.26 9.61
CA LYS A 57 3.07 11.52 8.89
C LYS A 57 2.09 11.34 7.74
N HIS A 58 1.13 12.24 7.65
CA HIS A 58 0.10 12.25 6.63
C HIS A 58 0.38 13.33 5.58
N TYR A 59 0.24 12.94 4.31
CA TYR A 59 0.41 13.78 3.14
C TYR A 59 -0.86 13.73 2.31
N TYR A 60 -1.26 14.87 1.75
CA TYR A 60 -2.33 14.93 0.76
C TYR A 60 -1.87 15.69 -0.47
N ILE A 61 -1.55 14.95 -1.54
CA ILE A 61 -0.98 15.49 -2.78
C ILE A 61 -1.81 14.96 -3.94
N ASP A 62 -2.27 15.85 -4.82
CA ASP A 62 -2.99 15.51 -6.06
C ASP A 62 -4.18 14.53 -5.90
N GLY A 63 -4.91 14.60 -4.78
CA GLY A 63 -6.06 13.73 -4.52
C GLY A 63 -5.71 12.38 -3.87
N VAL A 64 -4.44 12.18 -3.50
CA VAL A 64 -3.93 10.97 -2.87
C VAL A 64 -3.54 11.29 -1.44
N HIS A 65 -4.10 10.51 -0.51
CA HIS A 65 -3.64 10.44 0.87
C HIS A 65 -2.48 9.45 0.93
N THR A 66 -1.36 9.85 1.51
CA THR A 66 -0.23 8.97 1.81
C THR A 66 0.10 9.08 3.28
N VAL A 67 0.22 7.93 3.96
CA VAL A 67 0.62 7.85 5.36
C VAL A 67 1.88 7.01 5.45
N VAL A 68 2.91 7.58 6.06
CA VAL A 68 4.20 6.91 6.31
C VAL A 68 4.50 6.91 7.80
N GLY A 69 5.15 5.87 8.29
CA GLY A 69 5.46 5.75 9.70
C GLY A 69 6.25 4.50 10.04
N GLU A 70 6.37 4.23 11.34
CA GLU A 70 7.04 3.05 11.86
C GLU A 70 6.19 2.41 12.98
N ILE A 71 6.20 1.09 13.08
CA ILE A 71 5.58 0.34 14.17
C ILE A 71 6.67 -0.50 14.83
N ALA A 72 6.78 -0.42 16.16
CA ALA A 72 7.68 -1.26 16.92
C ALA A 72 7.12 -2.68 16.99
N LEU A 73 7.86 -3.65 16.46
CA LEU A 73 7.54 -5.07 16.53
C LEU A 73 8.49 -5.77 17.50
N PRO A 74 8.03 -6.76 18.27
CA PRO A 74 8.80 -7.45 19.30
C PRO A 74 9.97 -8.27 18.74
N THR A 75 9.91 -8.66 17.46
CA THR A 75 10.98 -9.42 16.80
C THR A 75 11.27 -8.91 15.39
N PRO A 76 12.51 -9.07 14.89
CA PRO A 76 12.87 -8.70 13.52
C PRO A 76 12.36 -9.67 12.44
N CYS A 77 11.84 -10.84 12.83
CA CYS A 77 11.26 -11.81 11.89
C CYS A 77 9.79 -11.52 11.58
N ASP A 78 9.21 -10.59 12.33
CA ASP A 78 7.88 -10.08 12.10
C ASP A 78 7.90 -9.12 10.91
N LEU A 79 7.22 -9.50 9.83
CA LEU A 79 7.08 -8.67 8.64
C LEU A 79 5.75 -7.92 8.70
N LEU A 80 5.84 -6.59 8.74
CA LEU A 80 4.67 -5.72 8.68
C LEU A 80 4.13 -5.67 7.24
N VAL A 81 2.87 -6.02 7.09
CA VAL A 81 2.08 -5.85 5.86
C VAL A 81 1.10 -4.71 6.10
N SER A 82 1.17 -3.68 5.27
CA SER A 82 0.30 -2.50 5.41
C SER A 82 -0.52 -2.32 4.14
N THR A 83 -1.83 -2.20 4.30
CA THR A 83 -2.76 -2.00 3.18
C THR A 83 -3.73 -0.86 3.50
N SER A 84 -4.23 -0.22 2.45
CA SER A 84 -5.26 0.80 2.56
C SER A 84 -6.43 0.47 1.64
N SER A 85 -7.64 0.66 2.13
CA SER A 85 -8.88 0.50 1.38
C SER A 85 -9.86 1.63 1.70
N ILE A 86 -10.81 1.86 0.81
CA ILE A 86 -11.90 2.82 1.04
C ILE A 86 -13.13 2.03 1.43
N THR A 87 -13.70 2.35 2.58
CA THR A 87 -14.98 1.81 3.01
C THR A 87 -16.05 2.81 2.66
N ALA A 88 -17.06 2.36 1.92
CA ALA A 88 -18.07 3.24 1.30
C ALA A 88 -19.23 3.65 2.24
N GLU A 89 -19.36 3.05 3.44
CA GLU A 89 -20.47 3.38 4.35
C GLU A 89 -20.09 3.23 5.83
N PRO A 90 -19.95 4.36 6.55
CA PRO A 90 -19.67 5.70 6.05
C PRO A 90 -18.29 5.78 5.37
N ASP A 91 -18.17 6.69 4.40
CA ASP A 91 -16.94 6.98 3.66
C ASP A 91 -15.76 7.24 4.60
N ARG A 92 -14.77 6.35 4.55
CA ARG A 92 -13.54 6.42 5.34
C ARG A 92 -12.40 5.68 4.66
N ILE A 93 -11.17 6.11 4.94
CA ILE A 93 -9.98 5.33 4.61
C ILE A 93 -9.74 4.33 5.75
N SER A 94 -9.69 3.05 5.43
CA SER A 94 -9.32 1.99 6.35
C SER A 94 -7.88 1.57 6.09
N LEU A 95 -7.04 1.67 7.10
CA LEU A 95 -5.67 1.15 7.10
C LEU A 95 -5.66 -0.19 7.84
N ASN A 96 -5.07 -1.22 7.23
CA ASN A 96 -4.94 -2.52 7.89
C ASN A 96 -3.46 -2.88 7.96
N PHE A 97 -3.02 -3.22 9.16
CA PHE A 97 -1.67 -3.62 9.49
C PHE A 97 -1.70 -5.06 9.97
N ASP A 98 -1.08 -5.95 9.21
CA ASP A 98 -0.94 -7.36 9.57
C ASP A 98 0.53 -7.68 9.77
N VAL A 99 0.81 -8.70 10.58
CA VAL A 99 2.16 -9.18 10.84
C VAL A 99 2.27 -10.62 10.40
N ILE A 100 3.20 -10.87 9.49
CA ILE A 100 3.54 -12.22 9.03
C ILE A 100 4.87 -12.59 9.65
N ASN A 101 4.87 -13.65 10.46
CA ASN A 101 6.11 -14.19 10.96
C ASN A 101 6.73 -15.17 9.95
N ASN A 102 8.00 -14.98 9.62
CA ASN A 102 8.70 -15.77 8.61
C ASN A 102 9.65 -16.84 9.19
N SER A 103 9.67 -17.05 10.51
CA SER A 103 10.63 -17.94 11.16
C SER A 103 10.09 -18.60 12.43
N GLU A 104 10.32 -19.91 12.59
CA GLU A 104 9.98 -20.64 13.81
C GLU A 104 10.85 -20.25 15.03
N SER A 105 11.99 -19.59 14.79
CA SER A 105 12.87 -19.07 15.84
C SER A 105 13.36 -17.67 15.49
N CYS A 106 13.19 -16.72 16.40
CA CYS A 106 13.65 -15.35 16.21
C CYS A 106 14.29 -14.80 17.47
N ALA A 107 15.18 -13.81 17.29
CA ALA A 107 15.68 -13.02 18.40
C ALA A 107 14.56 -12.15 18.97
N THR A 108 14.46 -12.04 20.29
CA THR A 108 13.52 -11.16 20.98
C THR A 108 14.13 -9.76 21.09
N VAL A 109 14.14 -9.04 19.96
CA VAL A 109 14.69 -7.69 19.86
C VAL A 109 13.63 -6.82 19.21
N VAL A 110 13.22 -5.77 19.92
CA VAL A 110 12.26 -4.80 19.39
C VAL A 110 12.87 -4.10 18.19
N THR A 111 12.16 -4.12 17.08
CA THR A 111 12.58 -3.49 15.82
C THR A 111 11.46 -2.68 15.20
N ASN A 112 11.80 -1.52 14.66
CA ASN A 112 10.84 -0.66 13.98
C ASN A 112 10.62 -1.14 12.55
N ALA A 113 9.39 -1.54 12.23
CA ALA A 113 8.96 -1.86 10.89
C ALA A 113 8.35 -0.62 10.23
N ARG A 114 8.91 -0.22 9.08
CA ARG A 114 8.44 0.95 8.32
C ARG A 114 7.24 0.59 7.47
N PHE A 115 6.33 1.54 7.29
CA PHE A 115 5.21 1.41 6.37
C PHE A 115 5.00 2.69 5.55
N SER A 116 4.41 2.50 4.36
CA SER A 116 3.89 3.56 3.50
C SER A 116 2.64 3.04 2.82
N VAL A 117 1.51 3.71 3.04
CA VAL A 117 0.21 3.34 2.48
C VAL A 117 -0.43 4.54 1.80
N SER A 118 -1.08 4.31 0.66
CA SER A 118 -1.65 5.39 -0.15
C SER A 118 -3.06 5.04 -0.64
N ALA A 119 -3.98 6.01 -0.52
CA ALA A 119 -5.37 5.86 -0.95
C ALA A 119 -5.86 7.13 -1.68
N VAL A 120 -6.58 6.94 -2.78
CA VAL A 120 -7.19 8.03 -3.56
C VAL A 120 -8.54 8.38 -2.96
N ALA A 121 -8.70 9.55 -2.35
CA ALA A 121 -9.95 9.97 -1.71
C ALA A 121 -10.07 11.50 -1.60
N PRO A 122 -11.27 12.03 -1.27
CA PRO A 122 -11.45 13.45 -0.98
C PRO A 122 -10.65 13.89 0.25
N ARG A 123 -10.10 15.12 0.21
CA ARG A 123 -9.24 15.69 1.26
C ARG A 123 -9.77 15.52 2.69
N TYR A 124 -11.08 15.66 2.87
CA TYR A 124 -11.73 15.62 4.19
C TYR A 124 -12.45 14.28 4.39
N ILE A 125 -11.67 13.20 4.44
CA ILE A 125 -12.16 11.84 4.71
C ILE A 125 -11.55 11.34 6.02
N PRO A 126 -12.34 10.73 6.92
CA PRO A 126 -11.81 10.19 8.17
C PRO A 126 -10.97 8.93 7.91
N PHE A 127 -10.00 8.70 8.79
CA PHE A 127 -9.19 7.49 8.82
C PHE A 127 -9.62 6.58 9.96
N VAL A 128 -9.56 5.28 9.71
CA VAL A 128 -9.58 4.24 10.75
C VAL A 128 -8.45 3.27 10.49
N ALA A 129 -7.98 2.62 11.54
CA ALA A 129 -6.96 1.60 11.42
C ALA A 129 -7.28 0.36 12.23
N THR A 130 -6.82 -0.77 11.73
CA THR A 130 -6.75 -2.02 12.48
C THR A 130 -5.34 -2.58 12.46
N PHE A 131 -4.89 -3.13 13.58
CA PHE A 131 -3.67 -3.91 13.69
C PHE A 131 -4.07 -5.35 14.03
N MET A 132 -3.73 -6.30 13.17
CA MET A 132 -4.13 -7.71 13.30
C MET A 132 -5.64 -7.89 13.50
N GLY A 133 -6.44 -7.05 12.81
CA GLY A 133 -7.90 -7.02 12.93
C GLY A 133 -8.45 -6.29 14.17
N VAL A 134 -7.61 -5.83 15.09
CA VAL A 134 -8.04 -5.08 16.29
C VAL A 134 -7.98 -3.57 16.02
N PRO A 135 -9.02 -2.78 16.37
CA PRO A 135 -9.01 -1.33 16.18
C PRO A 135 -7.90 -0.65 16.99
N VAL A 136 -7.17 0.27 16.35
CA VAL A 136 -6.11 1.05 16.98
C VAL A 136 -6.30 2.54 16.75
N ALA A 137 -5.78 3.36 17.66
CA ALA A 137 -5.78 4.81 17.52
C ALA A 137 -4.77 5.24 16.44
N LEU A 138 -5.08 6.34 15.76
CA LEU A 138 -4.20 6.95 14.77
C LEU A 138 -3.77 8.32 15.29
N ASN A 139 -2.47 8.60 15.25
CA ASN A 139 -1.91 9.89 15.59
C ASN A 139 -1.02 10.38 14.45
N PHE A 140 -1.60 11.22 13.59
CA PHE A 140 -0.93 11.71 12.41
C PHE A 140 -0.44 13.14 12.61
N THR A 141 0.80 13.38 12.21
CA THR A 141 1.32 14.73 11.97
C THR A 141 1.08 15.06 10.50
N GLU A 142 0.47 16.21 10.21
CA GLU A 142 0.32 16.68 8.83
C GLU A 142 1.68 17.12 8.28
N ALA A 143 1.95 16.78 7.02
CA ALA A 143 3.14 17.21 6.32
C ALA A 143 3.16 18.73 6.07
N GLU A 144 4.34 19.32 6.08
CA GLU A 144 4.49 20.74 5.76
C GLU A 144 4.33 20.99 4.25
N PRO A 145 3.96 22.20 3.82
CA PRO A 145 3.86 22.53 2.41
C PRO A 145 5.18 22.28 1.67
N GLY A 146 5.15 21.39 0.68
CA GLY A 146 6.32 21.06 -0.14
C GLY A 146 7.12 19.85 0.33
N GLU A 147 6.78 19.26 1.48
CA GLU A 147 7.36 18.00 1.95
C GLU A 147 6.80 16.82 1.14
N LEU A 148 7.67 15.91 0.72
CA LEU A 148 7.27 14.73 -0.05
C LEU A 148 7.30 13.45 0.82
N PRO A 149 6.41 12.48 0.59
CA PRO A 149 6.43 11.20 1.30
C PRO A 149 7.76 10.45 1.19
N GLU A 150 8.46 10.64 0.07
CA GLU A 150 9.77 10.05 -0.24
C GLU A 150 10.91 10.67 0.58
N GLU A 151 10.72 11.91 1.06
CA GLU A 151 11.63 12.64 1.94
C GLU A 151 11.44 12.24 3.40
N PHE A 152 10.61 11.21 3.68
CA PHE A 152 10.59 10.55 4.98
C PHE A 152 11.92 9.80 5.21
N GLU A 153 13.00 10.57 5.31
CA GLU A 153 14.23 10.20 5.98
C GLU A 153 13.95 10.33 7.47
N VAL A 154 13.88 9.19 8.14
CA VAL A 154 13.79 9.12 9.58
C VAL A 154 14.93 9.96 10.15
N TYR A 155 14.59 11.05 10.85
CA TYR A 155 15.52 11.80 11.68
C TYR A 155 16.05 10.88 12.78
N ILE A 156 16.98 9.98 12.44
CA ILE A 156 17.84 9.32 13.41
C ILE A 156 18.82 10.39 13.86
N LYS A 157 18.42 11.17 14.86
CA LYS A 157 19.41 11.85 15.70
C LYS A 157 20.20 10.75 16.42
N GLY A 158 21.32 10.37 15.82
CA GLY A 158 22.46 9.82 16.55
C GLY A 158 23.06 10.89 17.45
#